data_AF-A0AAD2HG35-F1
#
_entry.id   AF-A0AAD2HG35-F1
#
_cell.length_a   1.000
_cell.length_b   1.000
_cell.length_c   1.000
_cell.angle_alpha   90.00
_cell.angle_beta   90.00
_cell.angle_gamma   90.00
#
_symmetry.space_group_name_H-M   'P 1'
#
loop_
_entity.id
_entity.type
_entity.pdbx_description
1 polymer ?
#
loop_
_entity_poly.entity_id
_entity_poly.type
_entity_poly.pdbx_seq_one_letter_code
_entity_poly.pdbx_strand_id
1 'polypeptide(L)'
;LNFLHRHVARIAIVAANIHSFGYVYKWCLAATFQERIMEPQNASGLLMLIAFNVLLLASSPFVRNRAYNFFFWVHTLFVPACMAAGWAHYPPLRPYLICASAVYGFDKLLRIAKTRISTATIQALPGLNATRVELPYINKGWRAGQHVRVRVLSSSMGIMGWSEIHPFTIASSSRSGNGLVLVCKQAGTWTNKLYRAAAADNHVGEACLSRHVKMIVEGPYGGPGFMMMHSFSAALFVVGGSGITFALGAVQDLIEQDSCGQSRINVIGTPDVGYRPRLL
;
A
#
# COMPACT_ATOMS: atom_id res chain seq x y z
N LEU A 1 4.08 -5.33 -11.70
CA LEU A 1 2.86 -4.64 -12.21
C LEU A 1 3.10 -3.20 -12.69
N ASN A 2 3.76 -2.32 -11.91
CA ASN A 2 3.83 -0.89 -12.22
C ASN A 2 4.55 -0.53 -13.54
N PHE A 3 5.47 -1.37 -14.04
CA PHE A 3 6.11 -1.14 -15.34
C PHE A 3 5.12 -1.35 -16.50
N LEU A 4 4.49 -2.52 -16.58
CA LEU A 4 3.56 -2.86 -17.67
C LEU A 4 2.39 -1.89 -17.74
N HIS A 5 1.76 -1.59 -16.59
CA HIS A 5 0.66 -0.63 -16.52
C HIS A 5 1.02 0.73 -17.15
N ARG A 6 2.21 1.27 -16.86
CA ARG A 6 2.67 2.55 -17.43
C ARG A 6 2.86 2.51 -18.95
N HIS A 7 3.39 1.41 -19.48
CA HIS A 7 3.64 1.31 -20.92
C HIS A 7 2.34 1.12 -21.70
N VAL A 8 1.48 0.21 -21.22
CA VAL A 8 0.15 -0.01 -21.81
C VAL A 8 -0.67 1.28 -21.78
N ALA A 9 -0.68 2.01 -20.65
CA ALA A 9 -1.40 3.28 -20.55
C ALA A 9 -0.90 4.32 -21.57
N ARG A 10 0.42 4.48 -21.72
CA ARG A 10 0.99 5.43 -22.70
C ARG A 10 0.61 5.06 -24.13
N ILE A 11 0.73 3.78 -24.49
CA ILE A 11 0.37 3.29 -25.83
C ILE A 11 -1.12 3.55 -26.10
N ALA A 12 -1.99 3.22 -25.14
CA ALA A 12 -3.43 3.44 -25.27
C ALA A 12 -3.78 4.93 -25.44
N ILE A 13 -3.13 5.82 -24.69
CA ILE A 13 -3.37 7.27 -24.77
C ILE A 13 -2.86 7.84 -26.10
N VAL A 14 -1.69 7.39 -26.59
CA VAL A 14 -1.19 7.77 -27.92
C VAL A 14 -2.15 7.28 -29.02
N ALA A 15 -2.58 6.03 -28.95
CA ALA A 15 -3.56 5.47 -29.89
C ALA A 15 -4.89 6.23 -29.87
N ALA A 16 -5.38 6.61 -28.68
CA ALA A 16 -6.60 7.41 -28.54
C ALA A 16 -6.47 8.81 -29.17
N ASN A 17 -5.31 9.47 -29.00
CA ASN A 17 -5.05 10.76 -29.65
C ASN A 17 -4.99 10.59 -31.18
N ILE A 18 -4.27 9.59 -31.70
CA ILE A 18 -4.21 9.31 -33.16
C ILE A 18 -5.60 9.02 -33.72
N HIS A 19 -6.38 8.18 -33.03
CA HIS A 19 -7.76 7.88 -33.39
C HIS A 19 -8.60 9.15 -33.47
N SER A 20 -8.57 9.99 -32.42
CA SER A 20 -9.33 11.23 -32.40
C SER A 20 -8.91 12.18 -33.52
N PHE A 21 -7.62 12.41 -33.72
CA PHE A 21 -7.12 13.26 -34.81
C PHE A 21 -7.54 12.74 -36.19
N GLY A 22 -7.52 11.42 -36.41
CA GLY A 22 -7.97 10.81 -37.66
C GLY A 22 -9.46 11.09 -37.95
N TYR A 23 -10.33 10.96 -36.95
CA TYR A 23 -11.75 11.27 -37.10
C TYR A 23 -12.01 12.77 -37.28
N VAL A 24 -11.35 13.63 -36.51
CA VAL A 24 -11.45 15.09 -36.67
C VAL A 24 -11.04 15.50 -38.08
N TYR A 25 -9.89 14.99 -38.57
CA TYR A 25 -9.42 15.26 -39.92
C TYR A 25 -10.43 14.81 -40.98
N LYS A 26 -10.96 13.58 -40.85
CA LYS A 26 -12.00 13.04 -41.74
C LYS A 26 -13.25 13.92 -41.77
N TRP A 27 -13.74 14.36 -40.60
CA TRP A 27 -14.95 15.18 -40.52
C TRP A 27 -14.74 16.61 -41.02
N CYS A 28 -13.54 17.17 -40.85
CA CYS A 28 -13.19 18.46 -41.43
C CYS A 28 -13.17 18.41 -42.96
N LEU A 29 -12.57 17.37 -43.56
CA LEU A 29 -12.60 17.18 -45.02
C LEU A 29 -14.03 17.02 -45.57
N ALA A 30 -14.90 16.36 -44.82
CA ALA A 30 -16.29 16.18 -45.18
C ALA A 30 -17.20 17.37 -44.79
N ALA A 31 -16.65 18.46 -44.24
CA ALA A 31 -17.39 19.61 -43.71
C ALA A 31 -18.51 19.26 -42.70
N THR A 32 -18.39 18.13 -42.00
CA THR A 32 -19.40 17.62 -41.03
C THR A 32 -18.91 17.68 -39.59
N PHE A 33 -17.79 18.33 -39.31
CA PHE A 33 -17.16 18.36 -37.98
C PHE A 33 -18.12 18.75 -36.85
N GLN A 34 -18.85 19.87 -37.00
CA GLN A 34 -19.74 20.39 -35.94
C GLN A 34 -20.88 19.42 -35.60
N GLU A 35 -21.46 18.79 -36.62
CA GLU A 35 -22.51 17.79 -36.43
C GLU A 35 -21.94 16.54 -35.74
N ARG A 36 -20.84 16.00 -36.28
CA ARG A 36 -20.26 14.74 -35.81
C ARG A 36 -19.70 14.85 -34.40
N ILE A 37 -19.02 15.93 -34.04
CA ILE A 37 -18.43 16.07 -32.70
C ILE A 37 -19.50 16.18 -31.60
N MET A 38 -20.70 16.68 -31.95
CA MET A 38 -21.82 16.84 -31.02
C MET A 38 -22.68 15.58 -30.89
N GLU A 39 -22.52 14.59 -31.77
CA GLU A 39 -23.17 13.29 -31.59
C GLU A 39 -22.78 12.70 -30.21
N PRO A 40 -23.74 12.21 -29.40
CA PRO A 40 -23.47 11.79 -28.02
C PRO A 40 -22.32 10.76 -27.88
N GLN A 41 -22.19 9.87 -28.85
CA GLN A 41 -21.10 8.89 -28.91
C GLN A 41 -19.73 9.57 -29.10
N ASN A 42 -19.62 10.53 -30.01
CA ASN A 42 -18.35 11.23 -30.28
C ASN A 42 -18.02 12.23 -29.18
N ALA A 43 -19.02 12.93 -28.64
CA ALA A 43 -18.86 13.82 -27.50
C ALA A 43 -18.34 13.08 -26.26
N SER A 44 -18.88 11.89 -25.95
CA SER A 44 -18.35 11.04 -24.87
C SER A 44 -16.95 10.50 -25.17
N GLY A 45 -16.63 10.22 -26.44
CA GLY A 45 -15.26 9.90 -26.88
C GLY A 45 -14.27 11.04 -26.62
N LEU A 46 -14.68 12.29 -26.90
CA LEU A 46 -13.88 13.49 -26.61
C LEU A 46 -13.67 13.67 -25.10
N LEU A 47 -14.71 13.49 -24.29
CA LEU A 47 -14.59 13.52 -22.83
C LEU A 47 -13.61 12.45 -22.31
N MET A 48 -13.67 11.23 -22.86
CA MET A 48 -12.73 10.15 -22.54
C MET A 48 -11.29 10.54 -22.91
N LEU A 49 -11.08 11.14 -24.08
CA LEU A 49 -9.77 11.60 -24.53
C LEU A 49 -9.19 12.69 -23.62
N ILE A 50 -10.00 13.68 -23.24
CA ILE A 50 -9.60 14.74 -22.29
C ILE A 50 -9.19 14.09 -20.97
N ALA A 51 -10.00 13.17 -20.44
CA ALA A 51 -9.71 12.46 -19.21
C ALA A 51 -8.40 11.65 -19.28
N PHE A 52 -8.14 10.96 -20.40
CA PHE A 52 -6.87 10.26 -20.67
C PHE A 52 -5.66 11.19 -20.65
N ASN A 53 -5.75 12.36 -21.26
CA ASN A 53 -4.66 13.34 -21.26
C ASN A 53 -4.43 13.94 -19.87
N VAL A 54 -5.49 14.22 -19.10
CA VAL A 54 -5.37 14.64 -17.68
C VAL A 54 -4.67 13.56 -16.85
N LEU A 55 -5.07 12.29 -17.03
CA LEU A 55 -4.42 11.15 -16.37
C LEU A 55 -2.93 11.07 -16.73
N LEU A 56 -2.56 11.27 -18.00
CA LEU A 56 -1.16 11.23 -18.45
C LEU A 56 -0.32 12.30 -17.74
N LEU A 57 -0.80 13.55 -17.74
CA LEU A 57 -0.09 14.69 -17.17
C LEU A 57 0.04 14.57 -15.65
N ALA A 58 -1.05 14.25 -14.95
CA ALA A 58 -1.06 14.06 -13.51
C ALA A 58 -0.21 12.84 -13.06
N SER A 59 -0.08 11.82 -13.90
CA SER A 59 0.72 10.61 -13.62
C SER A 59 2.20 10.75 -13.99
N SER A 60 2.63 11.92 -14.48
CA SER A 60 4.03 12.20 -14.81
C SER A 60 4.95 12.02 -13.59
N PRO A 61 6.22 11.63 -13.78
CA PRO A 61 7.18 11.53 -12.67
C PRO A 61 7.32 12.84 -11.89
N PHE A 62 7.26 13.99 -12.58
CA PHE A 62 7.35 15.31 -11.98
C PHE A 62 6.24 15.53 -10.95
N VAL A 63 4.97 15.28 -11.34
CA VAL A 63 3.80 15.49 -10.47
C VAL A 63 3.74 14.41 -9.39
N ARG A 64 3.85 13.13 -9.74
CA ARG A 64 3.72 12.03 -8.77
C ARG A 64 4.75 12.10 -7.65
N ASN A 65 5.98 12.54 -7.94
CA ASN A 65 7.04 12.61 -6.94
C ASN A 65 6.92 13.83 -6.02
N ARG A 66 6.32 14.94 -6.49
CA ARG A 66 6.16 16.17 -5.71
C ARG A 66 4.80 16.31 -5.02
N ALA A 67 3.75 15.78 -5.65
CA ALA A 67 2.36 15.92 -5.24
C ALA A 67 1.63 14.57 -5.34
N TYR A 68 2.12 13.57 -4.60
CA TYR A 68 1.60 12.20 -4.65
C TYR A 68 0.09 12.12 -4.36
N ASN A 69 -0.41 12.87 -3.37
CA ASN A 69 -1.83 12.87 -3.01
C ASN A 69 -2.70 13.44 -4.15
N PHE A 70 -2.24 14.48 -4.85
CA PHE A 70 -2.92 15.01 -6.03
C PHE A 70 -2.99 13.96 -7.15
N PHE A 71 -1.85 13.35 -7.47
CA PHE A 71 -1.79 12.24 -8.43
C PHE A 71 -2.78 11.13 -8.07
N PHE A 72 -2.79 10.69 -6.80
CA PHE A 72 -3.64 9.61 -6.32
C PHE A 72 -5.14 9.93 -6.52
N TRP A 73 -5.57 11.13 -6.14
CA TRP A 73 -6.97 11.54 -6.28
C TRP A 73 -7.41 11.69 -7.73
N VAL A 74 -6.61 12.38 -8.56
CA VAL A 74 -6.90 12.51 -9.99
C VAL A 74 -6.99 11.13 -10.63
N HIS A 75 -6.01 10.25 -10.37
CA HIS A 75 -6.00 8.92 -10.96
C HIS A 75 -7.21 8.07 -10.52
N THR A 76 -7.58 8.14 -9.25
CA THR A 76 -8.69 7.36 -8.69
C THR A 76 -10.05 7.83 -9.20
N LEU A 77 -10.23 9.14 -9.42
CA LEU A 77 -11.49 9.73 -9.89
C LEU A 77 -11.66 9.64 -11.41
N PHE A 78 -10.59 9.87 -12.17
CA PHE A 78 -10.68 9.91 -13.63
C PHE A 78 -10.74 8.53 -14.27
N VAL A 79 -10.23 7.47 -13.62
CA VAL A 79 -10.35 6.10 -14.17
C VAL A 79 -11.82 5.67 -14.31
N PRO A 80 -12.69 5.74 -13.28
CA PRO A 80 -14.12 5.48 -13.43
C PRO A 80 -14.79 6.40 -14.45
N ALA A 81 -14.42 7.68 -14.50
CA ALA A 81 -14.95 8.62 -15.50
C ALA A 81 -14.60 8.17 -16.94
N CYS A 82 -13.38 7.68 -17.18
CA CYS A 82 -13.00 7.11 -18.47
C CYS A 82 -13.81 5.85 -18.80
N MET A 83 -14.10 5.00 -17.81
CA MET A 83 -14.93 3.80 -18.02
C MET A 83 -16.36 4.18 -18.39
N ALA A 84 -16.96 5.16 -17.71
CA ALA A 84 -18.29 5.67 -18.02
C ALA A 84 -18.35 6.34 -19.40
N ALA A 85 -17.34 7.16 -19.74
CA ALA A 85 -17.25 7.79 -21.06
C ALA A 85 -17.05 6.75 -22.17
N GLY A 86 -16.18 5.76 -21.97
CA GLY A 86 -15.98 4.64 -22.91
C GLY A 86 -17.24 3.80 -23.13
N TRP A 87 -18.05 3.61 -22.08
CA TRP A 87 -19.34 2.91 -22.18
C TRP A 87 -20.34 3.62 -23.11
N ALA A 88 -20.37 4.95 -23.05
CA ALA A 88 -21.22 5.80 -23.89
C ALA A 88 -20.66 5.98 -25.31
N HIS A 89 -19.33 5.98 -25.46
CA HIS A 89 -18.65 6.25 -26.72
C HIS A 89 -18.84 5.14 -27.75
N TYR A 90 -18.60 3.88 -27.38
CA TYR A 90 -18.56 2.79 -28.35
C TYR A 90 -19.08 1.47 -27.75
N PRO A 91 -20.27 0.97 -28.16
CA PRO A 91 -20.87 -0.24 -27.60
C PRO A 91 -19.96 -1.48 -27.62
N PRO A 92 -19.11 -1.71 -28.64
CA PRO A 92 -18.16 -2.82 -28.62
C PRO A 92 -17.10 -2.76 -27.51
N LEU A 93 -16.88 -1.62 -26.83
CA LEU A 93 -16.00 -1.54 -25.65
C LEU A 93 -16.61 -2.19 -24.40
N ARG A 94 -17.94 -2.29 -24.31
CA ARG A 94 -18.67 -2.74 -23.12
C ARG A 94 -18.19 -4.08 -22.55
N PRO A 95 -18.01 -5.17 -23.33
CA PRO A 95 -17.53 -6.44 -22.77
C PRO A 95 -16.15 -6.29 -22.09
N TYR A 96 -15.25 -5.49 -22.66
CA TYR A 96 -13.92 -5.23 -22.08
C TYR A 96 -14.00 -4.41 -20.78
N LEU A 97 -14.87 -3.40 -20.75
CA LEU A 97 -15.11 -2.58 -19.57
C LEU A 97 -15.72 -3.40 -18.43
N ILE A 98 -16.67 -4.29 -18.74
CA ILE A 98 -17.28 -5.21 -17.78
C ILE A 98 -16.22 -6.15 -17.20
N CYS A 99 -15.43 -6.79 -18.06
CA CYS A 99 -14.36 -7.69 -17.62
C CYS A 99 -13.35 -6.97 -16.72
N ALA A 100 -12.86 -5.81 -17.13
CA ALA A 100 -11.93 -5.00 -16.34
C ALA A 100 -12.52 -4.58 -14.98
N SER A 101 -13.79 -4.14 -14.98
CA SER A 101 -14.52 -3.77 -13.76
C SER A 101 -14.70 -4.95 -12.82
N ALA A 102 -15.06 -6.13 -13.36
CA ALA A 102 -15.28 -7.34 -12.59
C ALA A 102 -13.99 -7.81 -11.91
N VAL A 103 -12.88 -7.89 -12.66
CA VAL A 103 -11.57 -8.28 -12.10
C VAL A 103 -11.11 -7.31 -11.02
N TYR A 104 -11.24 -6.00 -11.26
CA TYR A 104 -10.87 -4.98 -10.28
C TYR A 104 -11.78 -5.01 -9.04
N GLY A 105 -13.09 -5.14 -9.24
CA GLY A 105 -14.08 -5.25 -8.16
C GLY A 105 -13.82 -6.48 -7.30
N PHE A 106 -13.49 -7.62 -7.91
CA PHE A 106 -13.12 -8.83 -7.20
C PHE A 106 -11.83 -8.64 -6.36
N ASP A 107 -10.79 -8.01 -6.90
CA ASP A 107 -9.60 -7.63 -6.11
C ASP A 107 -9.96 -6.75 -4.91
N LYS A 108 -10.87 -5.78 -5.06
CA LYS A 108 -11.35 -4.95 -3.95
C LYS A 108 -12.12 -5.73 -2.91
N LEU A 109 -13.01 -6.62 -3.32
CA LEU A 109 -13.74 -7.48 -2.39
C LEU A 109 -12.79 -8.36 -1.57
N LEU A 110 -11.79 -8.96 -2.21
CA LEU A 110 -10.77 -9.75 -1.51
C LEU A 110 -9.95 -8.92 -0.51
N ARG A 111 -9.65 -7.66 -0.83
CA ARG A 111 -8.95 -6.74 0.09
C ARG A 111 -9.84 -6.32 1.25
N ILE A 112 -11.10 -6.02 1.01
CA ILE A 112 -12.08 -5.70 2.05
C ILE A 112 -12.23 -6.90 3.00
N ALA A 113 -12.35 -8.13 2.46
CA ALA A 113 -12.41 -9.35 3.26
C ALA A 113 -11.14 -9.59 4.11
N LYS A 114 -9.98 -9.08 3.67
CA LYS A 114 -8.71 -9.11 4.42
C LYS A 114 -8.50 -7.91 5.33
N THR A 115 -9.45 -6.99 5.40
CA THR A 115 -9.32 -5.76 6.19
C THR A 115 -9.90 -5.94 7.59
N ARG A 116 -9.13 -5.55 8.60
CA ARG A 116 -9.51 -5.56 10.01
C ARG A 116 -9.38 -4.15 10.57
N ILE A 117 -10.31 -3.75 11.43
CA ILE A 117 -10.22 -2.50 12.19
C ILE A 117 -9.90 -2.88 13.62
N SER A 118 -8.86 -2.28 14.19
CA SER A 118 -8.44 -2.59 15.57
C SER A 118 -7.84 -1.35 16.23
N THR A 119 -7.90 -1.32 17.55
CA THR A 119 -7.21 -0.31 18.36
C THR A 119 -5.74 -0.70 18.44
N ALA A 120 -4.89 0.21 17.99
CA ALA A 120 -3.44 0.08 18.06
C ALA A 120 -2.88 0.94 19.19
N THR A 121 -1.87 0.40 19.87
CA THR A 121 -1.04 1.12 20.83
C THR A 121 0.21 1.60 20.09
N ILE A 122 0.43 2.91 20.02
CA ILE A 122 1.59 3.53 19.38
C ILE A 122 2.54 4.07 20.44
N GLN A 123 3.82 3.80 20.25
CA GLN A 123 4.90 4.23 21.14
C GLN A 123 6.08 4.73 20.31
N ALA A 124 6.58 5.91 20.64
CA ALA A 124 7.80 6.43 20.03
C ALA A 124 9.03 5.68 20.58
N LEU A 125 9.95 5.30 19.70
CA LEU A 125 11.26 4.73 20.03
C LEU A 125 12.36 5.71 19.57
N PRO A 126 12.76 6.68 20.41
CA PRO A 126 13.73 7.71 20.04
C PRO A 126 15.08 7.13 19.59
N GLY A 127 15.59 6.12 20.30
CA GLY A 127 16.87 5.47 19.97
C GLY A 127 16.90 4.77 18.61
N LEU A 128 15.74 4.41 18.05
CA LEU A 128 15.62 3.75 16.75
C LEU A 128 15.07 4.66 15.65
N ASN A 129 14.75 5.92 15.98
CA ASN A 129 13.99 6.82 15.11
C ASN A 129 12.78 6.10 14.49
N ALA A 130 12.01 5.39 15.30
CA ALA A 130 10.91 4.54 14.85
C ALA A 130 9.70 4.66 15.77
N THR A 131 8.54 4.24 15.27
CA THR A 131 7.32 4.06 16.08
C THR A 131 7.01 2.58 16.17
N ARG A 132 6.86 2.08 17.39
CA ARG A 132 6.33 0.75 17.64
C ARG A 132 4.81 0.83 17.64
N VAL A 133 4.17 -0.03 16.85
CA VAL A 133 2.72 -0.12 16.74
C VAL A 133 2.31 -1.53 17.12
N GLU A 134 1.52 -1.67 18.18
CA GLU A 134 1.01 -2.95 18.64
C GLU A 134 -0.50 -3.02 18.45
N LEU A 135 -0.99 -4.11 17.86
CA LEU A 135 -2.41 -4.41 17.71
C LEU A 135 -2.74 -5.71 18.48
N PRO A 136 -3.02 -5.61 19.80
CA PRO A 136 -3.14 -6.78 20.69
C PRO A 136 -4.37 -7.65 20.38
N TYR A 137 -5.34 -7.14 19.62
CA TYR A 137 -6.54 -7.89 19.25
C TYR A 137 -6.40 -8.61 17.90
N ILE A 138 -5.30 -8.41 17.17
CA ILE A 138 -5.01 -9.14 15.94
C ILE A 138 -3.99 -10.23 16.28
N ASN A 139 -4.49 -11.40 16.70
CA ASN A 139 -3.66 -12.49 17.23
C ASN A 139 -3.43 -13.65 16.25
N LYS A 140 -4.09 -13.66 15.08
CA LYS A 140 -4.00 -14.77 14.13
C LYS A 140 -4.06 -14.29 12.68
N GLY A 141 -3.72 -15.19 11.77
CA GLY A 141 -3.96 -15.00 10.33
C GLY A 141 -2.82 -14.27 9.61
N TRP A 142 -1.58 -14.45 10.06
CA TRP A 142 -0.38 -14.15 9.28
C TRP A 142 0.72 -15.18 9.57
N ARG A 143 1.65 -15.29 8.62
CA ARG A 143 2.92 -16.02 8.75
C ARG A 143 4.05 -15.02 8.94
N ALA A 144 5.11 -15.44 9.64
CA ALA A 144 6.30 -14.62 9.79
C ALA A 144 6.85 -14.15 8.43
N GLY A 145 7.32 -12.90 8.39
CA GLY A 145 7.83 -12.26 7.18
C GLY A 145 6.76 -11.68 6.24
N GLN A 146 5.46 -11.86 6.54
CA GLN A 146 4.40 -11.16 5.82
C GLN A 146 4.31 -9.68 6.21
N HIS A 147 3.69 -8.88 5.36
CA HIS A 147 3.42 -7.46 5.63
C HIS A 147 1.92 -7.16 5.57
N VAL A 148 1.53 -6.07 6.22
CA VAL A 148 0.19 -5.49 6.16
C VAL A 148 0.25 -4.07 5.63
N ARG A 149 -0.87 -3.58 5.15
CA ARG A 149 -1.06 -2.16 4.82
C ARG A 149 -1.88 -1.52 5.92
N VAL A 150 -1.40 -0.40 6.45
CA VAL A 150 -2.08 0.29 7.55
C VAL A 150 -2.58 1.66 7.13
N ARG A 151 -3.69 2.07 7.75
CA ARG A 151 -4.20 3.44 7.77
C ARG A 151 -4.52 3.79 9.21
N VAL A 152 -4.24 5.03 9.59
CA VAL A 152 -4.44 5.50 10.96
C VAL A 152 -5.64 6.45 10.99
N LEU A 153 -6.66 6.10 11.76
CA LEU A 153 -7.89 6.87 11.93
C LEU A 153 -7.70 7.84 13.10
N SER A 154 -6.84 8.84 12.90
CA SER A 154 -6.60 9.88 13.90
C SER A 154 -6.41 11.23 13.24
N SER A 155 -6.97 12.28 13.85
CA SER A 155 -6.80 13.67 13.41
C SER A 155 -5.33 14.12 13.45
N SER A 156 -4.48 13.47 14.26
CA SER A 156 -3.03 13.72 14.32
C SER A 156 -2.30 13.43 13.01
N MET A 157 -2.92 12.64 12.12
CA MET A 157 -2.36 12.31 10.80
C MET A 157 -2.71 13.37 9.73
N GLY A 158 -3.51 14.37 10.09
CA GLY A 158 -4.05 15.40 9.21
C GLY A 158 -5.42 15.05 8.63
N ILE A 159 -6.05 16.02 7.97
CA ILE A 159 -7.44 15.95 7.47
C ILE A 159 -7.68 14.72 6.57
N MET A 160 -6.70 14.39 5.72
CA MET A 160 -6.77 13.25 4.79
C MET A 160 -5.89 12.06 5.21
N GLY A 161 -5.34 12.06 6.43
CA GLY A 161 -4.39 11.05 6.89
C GLY A 161 -4.95 9.62 6.89
N TRP A 162 -6.27 9.48 7.03
CA TRP A 162 -7.00 8.20 6.98
C TRP A 162 -7.04 7.57 5.58
N SER A 163 -6.81 8.37 4.53
CA SER A 163 -6.82 7.92 3.13
C SER A 163 -5.46 7.36 2.69
N GLU A 164 -4.38 7.69 3.41
CA GLU A 164 -3.03 7.26 3.08
C GLU A 164 -2.77 5.82 3.57
N ILE A 165 -2.26 4.99 2.66
CA ILE A 165 -2.05 3.55 2.88
C ILE A 165 -0.55 3.25 2.84
N HIS A 166 -0.01 2.69 3.90
CA HIS A 166 1.43 2.41 4.00
C HIS A 166 1.71 0.94 4.35
N PRO A 167 2.60 0.24 3.62
CA PRO A 167 2.94 -1.15 3.91
C PRO A 167 4.02 -1.24 5.01
N PHE A 168 3.83 -2.16 5.95
CA PHE A 168 4.83 -2.51 6.97
C PHE A 168 4.89 -4.02 7.19
N THR A 169 6.11 -4.55 7.26
CA THR A 169 6.36 -5.95 7.61
C THR A 169 5.99 -6.19 9.06
N ILE A 170 5.31 -7.31 9.32
CA ILE A 170 4.95 -7.73 10.66
C ILE A 170 6.22 -8.21 11.37
N ALA A 171 6.55 -7.55 12.48
CA ALA A 171 7.74 -7.84 13.28
C ALA A 171 7.51 -8.90 14.36
N SER A 172 6.26 -9.35 14.54
CA SER A 172 5.89 -10.42 15.46
C SER A 172 5.47 -11.72 14.77
N SER A 173 5.63 -12.82 15.48
CA SER A 173 5.01 -14.10 15.12
C SER A 173 3.54 -14.15 15.56
N SER A 174 2.71 -14.89 14.83
CA SER A 174 1.30 -15.10 15.18
C SER A 174 1.09 -16.08 16.33
N ARG A 175 2.12 -16.81 16.77
CA ARG A 175 2.02 -17.74 17.91
C ARG A 175 2.50 -17.12 19.23
N SER A 176 3.06 -15.92 19.18
CA SER A 176 3.64 -15.27 20.37
C SER A 176 2.63 -14.81 21.41
N GLY A 177 1.35 -14.70 21.03
CA GLY A 177 0.31 -14.13 21.88
C GLY A 177 0.36 -12.61 22.09
N ASN A 178 1.36 -11.91 21.56
CA ASN A 178 1.56 -10.45 21.75
C ASN A 178 0.78 -9.60 20.73
N GLY A 179 -0.01 -10.24 19.87
CA GLY A 179 -0.69 -9.59 18.75
C GLY A 179 0.25 -9.16 17.63
N LEU A 180 -0.31 -8.38 16.71
CA LEU A 180 0.39 -7.92 15.52
C LEU A 180 1.24 -6.69 15.88
N VAL A 181 2.56 -6.81 15.71
CA VAL A 181 3.52 -5.74 16.01
C VAL A 181 4.17 -5.24 14.74
N LEU A 182 4.22 -3.92 14.58
CA LEU A 182 4.92 -3.23 13.49
C LEU A 182 5.98 -2.30 14.07
N VAL A 183 7.09 -2.15 13.35
CA VAL A 183 8.12 -1.15 13.64
C VAL A 183 8.25 -0.23 12.44
N CYS A 184 7.74 0.99 12.60
CA CYS A 184 7.64 1.99 11.54
C CYS A 184 8.79 2.99 11.65
N LYS A 185 9.85 2.83 10.84
CA LYS A 185 10.97 3.78 10.80
C LYS A 185 10.50 5.16 10.29
N GLN A 186 11.01 6.22 10.89
CA GLN A 186 10.87 7.59 10.38
C GLN A 186 11.66 7.74 9.07
N ALA A 187 10.94 7.69 7.94
CA ALA A 187 11.54 7.78 6.60
C ALA A 187 10.86 8.79 5.68
N GLY A 188 9.61 9.19 5.97
CA GLY A 188 8.86 10.12 5.15
C GLY A 188 7.84 10.93 5.96
N THR A 189 7.10 11.78 5.26
CA THR A 189 6.11 12.70 5.85
C THR A 189 5.09 11.97 6.71
N TRP A 190 4.54 10.85 6.24
CA TRP A 190 3.55 10.07 6.98
C TRP A 190 4.13 9.41 8.24
N THR A 191 5.29 8.76 8.15
CA THR A 191 5.92 8.10 9.31
C THR A 191 6.38 9.13 10.35
N ASN A 192 6.77 10.33 9.92
CA ASN A 192 7.15 11.41 10.83
C ASN A 192 5.91 11.96 11.57
N LYS A 193 4.75 12.05 10.91
CA LYS A 193 3.49 12.38 11.58
C LYS A 193 3.09 11.30 12.59
N LEU A 194 3.22 10.02 12.23
CA LEU A 194 2.94 8.90 13.12
C LEU A 194 3.85 8.96 14.37
N TYR A 195 5.14 9.24 14.18
CA TYR A 195 6.09 9.39 15.29
C TYR A 195 5.73 10.56 16.19
N ARG A 196 5.44 11.74 15.62
CA ARG A 196 4.99 12.91 16.38
C ARG A 196 3.69 12.62 17.15
N ALA A 197 2.74 11.92 16.55
CA ALA A 197 1.50 11.53 17.21
C ALA A 197 1.74 10.59 18.39
N ALA A 198 2.74 9.70 18.30
CA ALA A 198 3.15 8.82 19.39
C ALA A 198 3.97 9.55 20.47
N ALA A 199 4.60 10.67 20.15
CA ALA A 199 5.43 11.46 21.08
C ALA A 199 4.70 12.66 21.73
N ALA A 200 3.48 12.99 21.30
CA ALA A 200 2.80 14.24 21.65
C ALA A 200 2.26 14.33 23.09
N ASP A 201 2.25 13.25 23.87
CA ASP A 201 1.78 13.24 25.28
C ASP A 201 2.92 13.33 26.31
N ASN A 202 4.09 13.85 25.93
CA ASN A 202 5.26 14.02 26.82
C ASN A 202 5.14 15.16 27.85
N HIS A 203 3.93 15.54 28.26
CA HIS A 203 3.76 16.43 29.41
C HIS A 203 3.89 15.60 30.68
N VAL A 204 4.98 15.85 31.43
CA VAL A 204 5.38 15.26 32.73
C VAL A 204 6.33 14.06 32.62
N GLY A 205 7.62 14.37 32.41
CA GLY A 205 8.72 13.90 33.26
C GLY A 205 9.17 12.43 33.25
N GLU A 206 8.30 11.42 33.15
CA GLU A 206 8.69 10.03 33.39
C GLU A 206 7.88 9.02 32.56
N ALA A 207 8.62 8.05 31.99
CA ALA A 207 8.18 6.86 31.24
C ALA A 207 7.53 7.06 29.85
N CYS A 208 7.89 6.17 28.92
CA CYS A 208 7.35 6.11 27.56
C CYS A 208 5.84 5.82 27.58
N LEU A 209 5.01 6.87 27.67
CA LEU A 209 3.56 6.73 27.62
C LEU A 209 3.12 6.30 26.21
N SER A 210 2.36 5.21 26.18
CA SER A 210 1.81 4.64 24.95
C SER A 210 0.44 5.24 24.64
N ARG A 211 0.17 5.59 23.38
CA ARG A 211 -1.10 6.18 22.95
C ARG A 211 -1.96 5.18 22.19
N HIS A 212 -3.28 5.20 22.40
CA HIS A 212 -4.21 4.39 21.62
C HIS A 212 -4.78 5.15 20.42
N VAL A 213 -4.80 4.50 19.25
CA VAL A 213 -5.39 5.03 18.01
C VAL A 213 -6.14 3.92 17.27
N LYS A 214 -7.26 4.25 16.61
CA LYS A 214 -7.92 3.28 15.72
C LYS A 214 -7.12 3.15 14.43
N MET A 215 -6.88 1.92 13.98
CA MET A 215 -6.19 1.64 12.73
C MET A 215 -7.00 0.67 11.86
N ILE A 216 -6.92 0.88 10.55
CA ILE A 216 -7.36 -0.06 9.53
C ILE A 216 -6.15 -0.85 9.08
N VAL A 217 -6.21 -2.17 9.17
CA VAL A 217 -5.14 -3.10 8.79
C VAL A 217 -5.64 -4.01 7.68
N GLU A 218 -5.11 -3.83 6.47
CA GLU A 218 -5.40 -4.62 5.28
C GLU A 218 -4.28 -5.66 5.08
N GLY A 219 -4.61 -6.95 5.07
CA GLY A 219 -3.66 -8.03 4.80
C GLY A 219 -3.92 -9.32 5.60
N PRO A 220 -2.94 -10.22 5.64
CA PRO A 220 -1.53 -10.06 5.25
C PRO A 220 -1.26 -10.24 3.75
N TYR A 221 -0.07 -9.80 3.32
CA TYR A 221 0.47 -9.92 1.97
C TYR A 221 1.94 -10.37 1.97
N GLY A 222 2.37 -10.95 0.85
CA GLY A 222 3.75 -11.40 0.67
C GLY A 222 4.15 -12.51 1.64
N GLY A 223 5.39 -12.44 2.13
CA GLY A 223 5.99 -13.43 3.02
C GLY A 223 6.91 -14.43 2.30
N PRO A 224 7.35 -15.48 3.01
CA PRO A 224 8.31 -16.47 2.50
C PRO A 224 7.76 -17.41 1.41
N GLY A 225 6.54 -17.16 0.88
CA GLY A 225 5.91 -18.03 -0.10
C GLY A 225 5.71 -19.45 0.45
N PHE A 226 6.16 -20.46 -0.29
CA PHE A 226 6.08 -21.86 0.15
C PHE A 226 7.22 -22.28 1.08
N MET A 227 8.19 -21.39 1.35
CA MET A 227 9.31 -21.70 2.23
C MET A 227 8.84 -21.80 3.68
N MET A 228 9.23 -22.90 4.35
CA MET A 228 8.98 -23.17 5.76
C MET A 228 10.32 -23.11 6.50
N MET A 229 10.52 -22.05 7.30
CA MET A 229 11.83 -21.73 7.87
C MET A 229 12.36 -22.81 8.83
N HIS A 230 11.49 -23.47 9.60
CA HIS A 230 11.89 -24.58 10.49
C HIS A 230 12.25 -25.87 9.77
N SER A 231 11.93 -26.00 8.48
CA SER A 231 12.28 -27.21 7.73
C SER A 231 13.76 -27.25 7.34
N PHE A 232 14.50 -26.15 7.52
CA PHE A 232 15.93 -26.09 7.25
C PHE A 232 16.75 -26.40 8.50
N SER A 233 17.87 -27.09 8.33
CA SER A 233 18.79 -27.40 9.43
C SER A 233 19.50 -26.17 10.00
N ALA A 234 19.62 -25.09 9.21
CA ALA A 234 20.19 -23.82 9.62
C ALA A 234 19.57 -22.67 8.83
N ALA A 235 19.43 -21.50 9.45
CA ALA A 235 18.98 -20.27 8.82
C ALA A 235 19.91 -19.12 9.19
N LEU A 236 20.41 -18.39 8.18
CA LEU A 236 21.18 -17.16 8.36
C LEU A 236 20.35 -15.96 7.91
N PHE A 237 20.09 -15.04 8.84
CA PHE A 237 19.39 -13.79 8.54
C PHE A 237 20.41 -12.67 8.36
N VAL A 238 20.55 -12.16 7.14
CA VAL A 238 21.34 -10.96 6.84
C VAL A 238 20.38 -9.81 6.63
N VAL A 239 20.30 -8.90 7.59
CA VAL A 239 19.36 -7.77 7.58
C VAL A 239 20.06 -6.44 7.83
N GLY A 240 19.50 -5.36 7.28
CA GLY A 240 19.98 -4.01 7.48
C GLY A 240 18.85 -3.00 7.52
N GLY A 241 19.01 -1.96 8.37
CA GLY A 241 18.03 -0.90 8.52
C GLY A 241 16.62 -1.41 8.88
N SER A 242 15.59 -0.92 8.20
CA SER A 242 14.19 -1.34 8.44
C SER A 242 13.91 -2.79 8.04
N GLY A 243 14.80 -3.43 7.28
CA GLY A 243 14.70 -4.85 6.91
C GLY A 243 14.76 -5.81 8.09
N ILE A 244 15.23 -5.34 9.26
CA ILE A 244 15.26 -6.12 10.50
C ILE A 244 13.89 -6.66 10.91
N THR A 245 12.80 -5.96 10.56
CA THR A 245 11.42 -6.38 10.88
C THR A 245 11.06 -7.75 10.32
N PHE A 246 11.58 -8.13 9.15
CA PHE A 246 11.39 -9.47 8.61
C PHE A 246 12.07 -10.53 9.48
N ALA A 247 13.32 -10.30 9.87
CA ALA A 247 14.08 -11.21 10.71
C ALA A 247 13.47 -11.32 12.11
N LEU A 248 13.00 -10.22 12.70
CA LEU A 248 12.34 -10.25 14.01
C LEU A 248 11.14 -11.21 14.01
N GLY A 249 10.24 -11.07 13.03
CA GLY A 249 9.08 -11.96 12.93
C GLY A 249 9.49 -13.42 12.66
N ALA A 250 10.48 -13.64 11.80
CA ALA A 250 10.96 -14.97 11.44
C ALA A 250 11.67 -15.69 12.59
N VAL A 251 12.59 -15.01 13.28
CA VAL A 251 13.31 -15.54 14.44
C VAL A 251 12.34 -15.81 15.59
N GLN A 252 11.35 -14.94 15.81
CA GLN A 252 10.34 -15.19 16.84
C GLN A 252 9.48 -16.43 16.54
N ASP A 253 9.02 -16.62 15.29
CA ASP A 253 8.26 -17.82 14.89
C ASP A 253 9.10 -19.10 15.02
N LEU A 254 10.39 -19.00 14.70
CA LEU A 254 11.36 -20.07 14.88
C LEU A 254 11.53 -20.44 16.37
N ILE A 255 11.73 -19.47 17.27
CA ILE A 255 11.83 -19.70 18.72
C ILE A 255 10.53 -20.34 19.27
N GLU A 256 9.37 -19.91 18.79
CA GLU A 256 8.10 -20.52 19.18
C GLU A 256 7.99 -21.97 18.71
N GLN A 257 8.48 -22.28 17.51
CA GLN A 257 8.49 -23.65 16.99
C GLN A 257 9.48 -24.55 17.74
N ASP A 258 10.64 -24.02 18.15
CA ASP A 258 11.57 -24.67 19.07
C ASP A 258 10.88 -25.00 20.40
N SER A 259 10.17 -24.05 20.99
CA SER A 259 9.42 -24.26 22.23
C SER A 259 8.31 -25.33 22.12
N CYS A 260 7.76 -25.53 20.91
CA CYS A 260 6.81 -26.60 20.61
C CYS A 260 7.46 -27.94 20.19
N GLY A 261 8.80 -28.05 20.25
CA GLY A 261 9.54 -29.25 19.85
C GLY A 261 9.56 -29.53 18.35
N GLN A 262 9.19 -28.55 17.51
CA GLN A 262 9.15 -28.70 16.05
C GLN A 262 10.49 -28.37 15.38
N SER A 263 11.42 -27.73 16.08
CA SER A 263 12.78 -27.43 15.62
C SER A 263 13.76 -27.38 16.80
N ARG A 264 15.07 -27.33 16.52
CA ARG A 264 16.11 -27.03 17.51
C ARG A 264 16.91 -25.83 17.06
N ILE A 265 16.98 -24.77 17.88
CA ILE A 265 17.56 -23.50 17.45
C ILE A 265 18.68 -23.05 18.38
N ASN A 266 19.80 -22.64 17.78
CA ASN A 266 20.86 -21.91 18.46
C ASN A 266 21.01 -20.53 17.80
N VAL A 267 20.83 -19.46 18.58
CA VAL A 267 20.89 -18.08 18.08
C VAL A 267 22.27 -17.49 18.35
N ILE A 268 23.02 -17.20 17.31
CA ILE A 268 24.32 -16.53 17.40
C ILE A 268 24.14 -15.10 16.86
N GLY A 269 24.11 -14.12 17.76
CA GLY A 269 24.09 -12.71 17.39
C GLY A 269 25.51 -12.15 17.28
N THR A 270 25.80 -11.41 16.21
CA THR A 270 26.99 -10.56 16.18
C THR A 270 26.71 -9.32 17.04
N PRO A 271 27.51 -9.01 18.07
CA PRO A 271 27.33 -7.79 18.82
C PRO A 271 27.51 -6.59 17.88
N ASP A 272 26.54 -5.69 17.88
CA ASP A 272 26.76 -4.33 17.41
C ASP A 272 27.91 -3.74 18.24
N VAL A 273 28.78 -2.98 17.60
CA VAL A 273 29.89 -2.25 18.23
C VAL A 273 29.28 -1.22 19.20
N GLY A 274 28.90 -1.65 20.41
CA GLY A 274 28.37 -0.77 21.46
C GLY A 274 27.18 -1.28 22.28
N TYR A 275 26.57 -2.43 22.00
CA TYR A 275 25.40 -2.89 22.78
C TYR A 275 25.62 -4.28 23.38
N ARG A 276 25.79 -4.34 24.71
CA ARG A 276 25.76 -5.61 25.47
C ARG A 276 24.30 -6.01 25.69
N PRO A 277 23.83 -7.15 25.15
CA PRO A 277 22.54 -7.68 25.56
C PRO A 277 22.69 -8.27 26.97
N ARG A 278 21.92 -7.75 27.92
CA ARG A 278 21.48 -8.59 29.05
C ARG A 278 20.43 -9.53 28.48
N LEU A 279 20.78 -10.81 28.46
CA LEU A 279 19.85 -11.90 28.18
C LEU A 279 18.66 -11.78 29.15
N LEU A 280 17.46 -11.93 28.58
CA LEU A 280 16.25 -12.34 29.31
C LEU A 280 16.47 -13.71 29.95
#